data_AF-A0A4R9Q280-F1
#
_entry.id   AF-A0A4R9Q280-F1
#
_cell.length_a   1.000
_cell.length_b   1.000
_cell.length_c   1.000
_cell.angle_alpha   90.00
_cell.angle_beta   90.00
_cell.angle_gamma   90.00
#
_symmetry.space_group_name_H-M   'P 1'
#
loop_
_entity.id
_entity.type
_entity.pdbx_description
1 polymer ?
#
loop_
_entity_poly.entity_id
_entity_poly.type
_entity_poly.pdbx_seq_one_letter_code
_entity_poly.pdbx_strand_id
1 'polypeptide(L)'
;MEVSNAPSIAGPGHNLATTGDILRDRFKPELDEVEDLAKRATAAKNALIDGAIANDNERDTFISLGIEARKLAKKLDETRKTTTKPLRDEVAETNRFFDTIIVRPENVQSAFETIVGRYDARKREEARAAAAAEAQRAHEEAKRKLDEAASSGHSVLGDVLMQEAVDAEHRAQVLVNEAVTAGSGPTRTEVGTVSATARWTHRIVEPSKIPLEKLRPYMSIDDIDKFVRAYVRANKNTAPLPGVEIFQDSKTSFRG
;
A
#
# COMPACT_ATOMS: atom_id res chain seq x y z
N MET A 1 -40.64 -12.47 -11.41
CA MET A 1 -39.20 -12.22 -11.38
C MET A 1 -38.53 -13.47 -11.93
N GLU A 2 -38.26 -13.48 -13.23
CA GLU A 2 -37.58 -14.60 -13.87
C GLU A 2 -36.12 -14.58 -13.44
N VAL A 3 -35.73 -15.65 -12.75
CA VAL A 3 -34.35 -15.95 -12.38
C VAL A 3 -33.59 -16.17 -13.68
N SER A 4 -32.49 -15.44 -13.84
CA SER A 4 -31.54 -15.55 -14.96
C SER A 4 -31.37 -17.00 -15.45
N ASN A 5 -31.83 -17.29 -16.67
CA ASN A 5 -31.52 -18.52 -17.40
C ASN A 5 -30.06 -18.46 -17.91
N ALA A 6 -29.10 -18.36 -17.00
CA ALA A 6 -27.72 -18.66 -17.30
C ALA A 6 -27.56 -20.19 -17.26
N PRO A 7 -27.10 -20.86 -18.33
CA PRO A 7 -26.89 -22.29 -18.30
C PRO A 7 -25.87 -22.65 -17.22
N SER A 8 -26.26 -23.59 -16.34
CA SER A 8 -25.41 -24.08 -15.26
C SER A 8 -24.07 -24.57 -15.83
N ILE A 9 -22.97 -24.07 -15.28
CA ILE A 9 -21.64 -24.64 -15.51
C ILE A 9 -21.63 -26.02 -14.84
N ALA A 10 -21.96 -27.05 -15.62
CA ALA A 10 -21.95 -28.44 -15.21
C ALA A 10 -20.51 -28.96 -15.08
N GLY A 11 -20.31 -29.90 -14.15
CA GLY A 11 -19.03 -30.46 -13.71
C GLY A 11 -18.21 -31.22 -14.77
N PRO A 12 -17.04 -31.76 -14.36
CA PRO A 12 -15.84 -31.86 -15.17
C PRO A 12 -15.90 -32.98 -16.22
N GLY A 13 -16.09 -32.57 -17.48
CA GLY A 13 -15.84 -33.37 -18.68
C GLY A 13 -14.94 -32.59 -19.63
N HIS A 14 -13.80 -33.19 -20.00
CA HIS A 14 -12.72 -32.60 -20.80
C HIS A 14 -13.08 -32.37 -22.29
N ASN A 15 -14.10 -31.56 -22.60
CA ASN A 15 -14.38 -31.01 -23.95
C ASN A 15 -15.35 -29.81 -23.94
N LEU A 16 -15.45 -29.05 -22.84
CA LEU A 16 -16.23 -27.82 -22.82
C LEU A 16 -15.43 -26.70 -23.48
N ALA A 17 -16.02 -26.07 -24.50
CA ALA A 17 -15.48 -24.88 -25.15
C ALA A 17 -15.06 -23.85 -24.10
N THR A 18 -13.87 -23.27 -24.25
CA THR A 18 -13.38 -22.30 -23.26
C THR A 18 -14.30 -21.07 -23.27
N THR A 19 -14.31 -20.30 -22.18
CA THR A 19 -15.03 -19.01 -22.15
C THR A 19 -14.63 -18.12 -23.34
N GLY A 20 -13.37 -18.21 -23.80
CA GLY A 20 -12.90 -17.53 -25.00
C GLY A 20 -13.60 -18.00 -26.27
N ASP A 21 -13.80 -19.31 -26.46
CA ASP A 21 -14.48 -19.88 -27.63
C ASP A 21 -15.97 -19.50 -27.65
N ILE A 22 -16.63 -19.54 -26.48
CA ILE A 22 -18.02 -19.09 -26.32
C ILE A 22 -18.16 -17.60 -26.69
N LEU A 23 -17.20 -16.77 -26.30
CA LEU A 23 -17.20 -15.34 -26.63
C LEU A 23 -16.95 -15.10 -28.13
N ARG A 24 -16.06 -15.88 -28.76
CA ARG A 24 -15.81 -15.80 -30.20
C ARG A 24 -17.06 -16.15 -31.00
N ASP A 25 -17.76 -17.21 -30.63
CA ASP A 25 -18.99 -17.61 -31.31
C ASP A 25 -20.12 -16.59 -31.08
N ARG A 26 -20.25 -16.08 -29.86
CA ARG A 26 -21.29 -15.11 -29.49
C ARG A 26 -21.11 -13.75 -30.21
N PHE A 27 -19.88 -13.29 -30.36
CA PHE A 27 -19.56 -11.99 -30.95
C PHE A 27 -18.94 -12.11 -32.34
N LYS A 28 -19.23 -13.22 -33.03
CA LYS A 28 -18.77 -13.47 -34.41
C LYS A 28 -19.13 -12.33 -35.37
N PRO A 29 -20.36 -11.78 -35.38
CA PRO A 29 -20.69 -10.66 -36.26
C PRO A 29 -19.79 -9.43 -36.04
N GLU A 30 -19.49 -9.10 -34.78
CA GLU A 30 -18.61 -8.00 -34.45
C GLU A 30 -17.14 -8.28 -34.80
N LEU A 31 -16.69 -9.54 -34.69
CA LEU A 31 -15.37 -9.96 -35.16
C LEU A 31 -15.25 -9.84 -36.68
N ASP A 32 -16.27 -10.27 -37.42
CA ASP A 32 -16.33 -10.15 -38.88
C ASP A 32 -16.27 -8.67 -39.31
N GLU A 33 -16.99 -7.77 -38.62
CA GLU A 33 -16.90 -6.31 -38.84
C GLU A 33 -15.48 -5.76 -38.64
N VAL A 34 -14.77 -6.23 -37.61
CA VAL A 34 -13.38 -5.84 -37.32
C VAL A 34 -12.43 -6.35 -38.41
N GLU A 35 -12.58 -7.61 -38.83
CA GLU A 35 -11.76 -8.20 -39.88
C GLU A 35 -11.97 -7.49 -41.22
N ASP A 36 -13.22 -7.15 -41.57
CA ASP A 36 -13.52 -6.46 -42.82
C ASP A 36 -12.99 -5.02 -42.84
N LEU A 37 -13.07 -4.31 -41.71
CA LEU A 37 -12.40 -3.02 -41.56
C LEU A 37 -10.87 -3.16 -41.69
N ALA A 38 -10.27 -4.18 -41.07
CA ALA A 38 -8.84 -4.42 -41.14
C ALA A 38 -8.37 -4.76 -42.58
N LYS A 39 -9.14 -5.55 -43.32
CA LYS A 39 -8.90 -5.83 -44.75
C LYS A 39 -8.95 -4.53 -45.57
N ARG A 40 -9.97 -3.69 -45.38
CA ARG A 40 -10.09 -2.39 -46.07
C ARG A 40 -8.95 -1.43 -45.73
N ALA A 41 -8.57 -1.34 -44.46
CA ALA A 41 -7.45 -0.50 -44.02
C ALA A 41 -6.11 -0.99 -44.60
N THR A 42 -5.90 -2.30 -44.64
CA THR A 42 -4.68 -2.90 -45.22
C THR A 42 -4.62 -2.67 -46.73
N ALA A 43 -5.75 -2.82 -47.44
CA ALA A 43 -5.85 -2.52 -48.86
C ALA A 43 -5.55 -1.04 -49.16
N ALA A 44 -6.14 -0.12 -48.39
CA ALA A 44 -5.88 1.32 -48.53
C ALA A 44 -4.41 1.67 -48.27
N LYS A 45 -3.78 1.05 -47.27
CA LYS A 45 -2.34 1.20 -47.00
C LYS A 45 -1.47 0.69 -48.14
N ASN A 46 -1.79 -0.49 -48.68
CA ASN A 46 -1.00 -1.10 -49.77
C ASN A 46 -1.15 -0.36 -51.11
N ALA A 47 -2.19 0.46 -51.27
CA ALA A 47 -2.38 1.30 -52.44
C ALA A 47 -1.52 2.58 -52.42
N LEU A 48 -0.91 2.94 -51.28
CA LEU A 48 -0.03 4.11 -51.18
C LEU A 48 1.31 3.88 -51.87
N ILE A 49 1.78 4.87 -52.63
CA ILE A 49 3.14 4.89 -53.20
C ILE A 49 4.10 5.38 -52.12
N ASP A 50 5.16 4.62 -51.86
CA ASP A 50 6.17 4.87 -50.82
C ASP A 50 5.60 5.04 -49.39
N GLY A 51 4.36 4.58 -49.16
CA GLY A 51 3.66 4.73 -47.88
C GLY A 51 3.27 6.17 -47.53
N ALA A 52 3.34 7.10 -48.49
CA ALA A 52 2.97 8.49 -48.30
C ALA A 52 1.62 8.80 -48.97
N ILE A 53 0.82 9.64 -48.32
CA ILE A 53 -0.44 10.15 -48.88
C ILE A 53 -0.08 11.24 -49.91
N ALA A 54 -0.43 11.01 -51.17
CA ALA A 54 -0.07 11.89 -52.27
C ALA A 54 -1.15 12.93 -52.60
N ASN A 55 -2.42 12.66 -52.26
CA ASN A 55 -3.55 13.53 -52.59
C ASN A 55 -4.66 13.50 -51.53
N ASP A 56 -5.58 14.47 -51.65
CA ASP A 56 -6.69 14.64 -50.72
C ASP A 56 -7.69 13.47 -50.74
N ASN A 57 -7.86 12.78 -51.87
CA ASN A 57 -8.76 11.62 -51.95
C ASN A 57 -8.23 10.43 -51.12
N GLU A 58 -6.92 10.19 -51.17
CA GLU A 58 -6.25 9.22 -50.30
C GLU A 58 -6.38 9.65 -48.84
N ARG A 59 -6.09 10.92 -48.52
CA ARG A 59 -6.25 11.46 -47.15
C ARG A 59 -7.65 11.22 -46.62
N ASP A 60 -8.68 11.56 -47.39
CA ASP A 60 -10.07 11.47 -46.98
C ASP A 60 -10.51 10.00 -46.81
N THR A 61 -9.93 9.07 -47.58
CA THR A 61 -10.11 7.62 -47.38
C THR A 61 -9.52 7.16 -46.04
N PHE A 62 -8.33 7.64 -45.66
CA PHE A 62 -7.76 7.32 -44.35
C PHE A 62 -8.54 7.96 -43.20
N ILE A 63 -9.06 9.17 -43.40
CA ILE A 63 -9.92 9.85 -42.40
C ILE A 63 -11.21 9.06 -42.19
N SER A 64 -11.89 8.63 -43.26
CA SER A 64 -13.15 7.88 -43.15
C SER A 64 -12.95 6.53 -42.45
N LEU A 65 -11.92 5.76 -42.84
CA LEU A 65 -11.54 4.51 -42.18
C LEU A 65 -11.16 4.74 -40.70
N GLY A 66 -10.46 5.84 -40.40
CA GLY A 66 -10.13 6.21 -39.02
C GLY A 66 -11.35 6.55 -38.16
N ILE A 67 -12.36 7.22 -38.73
CA ILE A 67 -13.63 7.51 -38.07
C ILE A 67 -14.43 6.22 -37.85
N GLU A 68 -14.52 5.35 -38.86
CA GLU A 68 -15.17 4.05 -38.75
C GLU A 68 -14.53 3.18 -37.68
N ALA A 69 -13.20 3.08 -37.67
CA ALA A 69 -12.44 2.36 -36.65
C ALA A 69 -12.74 2.87 -35.24
N ARG A 70 -12.81 4.19 -35.06
CA ARG A 70 -13.16 4.81 -33.78
C ARG A 70 -14.60 4.48 -33.36
N LYS A 71 -15.56 4.51 -34.28
CA LYS A 71 -16.96 4.16 -34.01
C LYS A 71 -17.11 2.69 -33.64
N LEU A 72 -16.46 1.80 -34.38
CA LEU A 72 -16.44 0.36 -34.09
C LEU A 72 -15.80 0.08 -32.72
N ALA A 73 -14.64 0.67 -32.44
CA ALA A 73 -13.99 0.55 -31.13
C ALA A 73 -14.91 1.01 -29.97
N LYS A 74 -15.65 2.11 -30.17
CA LYS A 74 -16.62 2.59 -29.19
C LYS A 74 -17.79 1.61 -29.01
N LYS A 75 -18.37 1.10 -30.10
CA LYS A 75 -19.44 0.07 -30.08
C LYS A 75 -18.98 -1.17 -29.33
N LEU A 76 -17.78 -1.69 -29.63
CA LEU A 76 -17.21 -2.86 -28.94
C LEU A 76 -17.00 -2.62 -27.44
N ASP A 77 -16.53 -1.43 -27.05
CA ASP A 77 -16.38 -1.07 -25.64
C ASP A 77 -17.74 -0.98 -24.91
N GLU A 78 -18.76 -0.43 -25.57
CA GLU A 78 -20.13 -0.40 -25.06
C GLU A 78 -20.71 -1.80 -24.91
N THR A 79 -20.57 -2.67 -25.93
CA THR A 79 -21.00 -4.08 -25.87
C THR A 79 -20.29 -4.85 -24.77
N ARG A 80 -18.98 -4.62 -24.59
CA ARG A 80 -18.22 -5.20 -23.47
C ARG A 80 -18.80 -4.72 -22.14
N LYS A 81 -19.05 -3.42 -21.98
CA LYS A 81 -19.61 -2.85 -20.74
C LYS A 81 -20.99 -3.39 -20.45
N THR A 82 -21.88 -3.48 -21.44
CA THR A 82 -23.24 -4.01 -21.25
C THR A 82 -23.22 -5.49 -20.89
N THR A 83 -22.37 -6.29 -21.55
CA THR A 83 -22.21 -7.73 -21.28
C THR A 83 -21.63 -8.00 -19.89
N THR A 84 -20.64 -7.21 -19.46
CA THR A 84 -19.98 -7.38 -18.16
C THR A 84 -20.70 -6.70 -17.01
N LYS A 85 -21.63 -5.77 -17.28
CA LYS A 85 -22.32 -5.00 -16.24
C LYS A 85 -23.04 -5.88 -15.22
N PRO A 86 -23.86 -6.89 -15.58
CA PRO A 86 -24.54 -7.73 -14.59
C PRO A 86 -23.57 -8.44 -13.65
N LEU A 87 -22.48 -8.99 -14.19
CA LEU A 87 -21.44 -9.65 -13.39
C LEU A 87 -20.72 -8.66 -12.47
N ARG A 88 -20.44 -7.45 -12.96
CA ARG A 88 -19.82 -6.40 -12.15
C ARG A 88 -20.73 -5.90 -11.05
N ASP A 89 -22.03 -5.76 -11.34
CA ASP A 89 -23.04 -5.35 -10.38
C ASP A 89 -23.22 -6.43 -9.30
N GLU A 90 -23.24 -7.71 -9.67
CA GLU A 90 -23.27 -8.85 -8.75
C GLU A 90 -22.02 -8.90 -7.85
N VAL A 91 -20.82 -8.72 -8.43
CA VAL A 91 -19.57 -8.64 -7.65
C VAL A 91 -19.59 -7.44 -6.71
N ALA A 92 -20.07 -6.28 -7.17
CA ALA A 92 -20.17 -5.08 -6.34
C ALA A 92 -21.18 -5.25 -5.20
N GLU A 93 -22.32 -5.88 -5.45
CA GLU A 93 -23.34 -6.18 -4.43
C GLU A 93 -22.82 -7.19 -3.40
N THR A 94 -22.17 -8.25 -3.88
CA THR A 94 -21.52 -9.26 -3.03
C THR A 94 -20.47 -8.62 -2.14
N ASN A 95 -19.59 -7.79 -2.70
CA ASN A 95 -18.57 -7.08 -1.93
C ASN A 95 -19.22 -6.16 -0.88
N ARG A 96 -20.22 -5.36 -1.25
CA ARG A 96 -20.94 -4.50 -0.28
C ARG A 96 -21.58 -5.29 0.85
N PHE A 97 -22.16 -6.45 0.55
CA PHE A 97 -22.73 -7.34 1.55
C PHE A 97 -21.65 -7.82 2.53
N PHE A 98 -20.52 -8.32 2.00
CA PHE A 98 -19.40 -8.77 2.83
C PHE A 98 -18.76 -7.64 3.63
N ASP A 99 -18.53 -6.48 3.02
CA ASP A 99 -18.02 -5.28 3.69
C ASP A 99 -18.93 -4.93 4.89
N THR A 100 -20.25 -5.03 4.74
CA THR A 100 -21.20 -4.74 5.82
C THR A 100 -21.10 -5.73 6.97
N ILE A 101 -20.99 -7.03 6.69
CA ILE A 101 -20.95 -8.05 7.75
C ILE A 101 -19.56 -8.19 8.40
N ILE A 102 -18.49 -7.81 7.71
CA ILE A 102 -17.10 -7.83 8.22
C ILE A 102 -16.86 -6.72 9.25
N VAL A 103 -17.54 -5.57 9.12
CA VAL A 103 -17.37 -4.44 10.05
C VAL A 103 -17.64 -4.82 11.50
N ARG A 104 -18.63 -5.69 11.76
CA ARG A 104 -18.97 -6.10 13.14
C ARG A 104 -17.85 -6.90 13.83
N PRO A 105 -17.33 -8.01 13.26
CA PRO A 105 -16.19 -8.70 13.84
C PRO A 105 -14.93 -7.83 13.90
N GLU A 106 -14.66 -6.96 12.92
CA GLU A 106 -13.53 -6.01 12.98
C GLU A 106 -13.64 -5.02 14.15
N ASN A 107 -14.85 -4.51 14.41
CA ASN A 107 -15.11 -3.65 15.56
C ASN A 107 -14.93 -4.40 16.89
N VAL A 108 -15.37 -5.66 16.97
CA VAL A 108 -15.15 -6.52 18.15
C VAL A 108 -13.66 -6.76 18.36
N GLN A 109 -12.93 -7.12 17.30
CA GLN A 109 -11.48 -7.29 17.34
C GLN A 109 -10.79 -6.01 17.82
N SER A 110 -11.07 -4.86 17.21
CA SER A 110 -10.47 -3.57 17.56
C SER A 110 -10.76 -3.16 19.02
N ALA A 111 -11.98 -3.43 19.49
CA ALA A 111 -12.36 -3.18 20.88
C ALA A 111 -11.56 -4.06 21.85
N PHE A 112 -11.42 -5.35 21.56
CA PHE A 112 -10.63 -6.27 22.40
C PHE A 112 -9.14 -5.99 22.33
N GLU A 113 -8.57 -5.67 21.17
CA GLU A 113 -7.18 -5.21 21.02
C GLU A 113 -6.91 -3.98 21.88
N THR A 114 -7.86 -3.02 21.94
CA THR A 114 -7.75 -1.85 22.80
C THR A 114 -7.76 -2.21 24.28
N ILE A 115 -8.68 -3.10 24.71
CA ILE A 115 -8.81 -3.52 26.10
C ILE A 115 -7.57 -4.30 26.55
N VAL A 116 -7.16 -5.30 25.78
CA VAL A 116 -5.97 -6.12 26.04
C VAL A 116 -4.71 -5.25 26.00
N GLY A 117 -4.59 -4.37 24.99
CA GLY A 117 -3.46 -3.45 24.86
C GLY A 117 -3.32 -2.51 26.06
N ARG A 118 -4.42 -1.97 26.59
CA ARG A 118 -4.42 -1.16 27.83
C ARG A 118 -3.97 -1.96 29.05
N TYR A 119 -4.48 -3.18 29.20
CA TYR A 119 -4.09 -4.06 30.31
C TYR A 119 -2.59 -4.40 30.25
N ASP A 120 -2.11 -4.80 29.09
CA ASP A 120 -0.71 -5.17 28.86
C ASP A 120 0.23 -3.97 29.03
N ALA A 121 -0.16 -2.78 28.57
CA ALA A 121 0.59 -1.55 28.80
C ALA A 121 0.71 -1.25 30.30
N ARG A 122 -0.39 -1.35 31.06
CA ARG A 122 -0.37 -1.17 32.51
C ARG A 122 0.50 -2.22 33.20
N LYS A 123 0.39 -3.49 32.82
CA LYS A 123 1.19 -4.57 33.42
C LYS A 123 2.68 -4.39 33.13
N ARG A 124 3.05 -3.94 31.92
CA ARG A 124 4.44 -3.58 31.59
C ARG A 124 4.92 -2.38 32.39
N GLU A 125 4.07 -1.39 32.62
CA GLU A 125 4.40 -0.25 33.50
C GLU A 125 4.63 -0.69 34.95
N GLU A 126 3.74 -1.52 35.51
CA GLU A 126 3.86 -2.08 36.85
C GLU A 126 5.14 -2.93 36.99
N ALA A 127 5.46 -3.75 35.99
CA ALA A 127 6.70 -4.53 35.96
C ALA A 127 7.94 -3.64 35.89
N ARG A 128 7.92 -2.58 35.07
CA ARG A 128 9.01 -1.59 35.00
C ARG A 128 9.19 -0.84 36.31
N ALA A 129 8.09 -0.42 36.95
CA ALA A 129 8.13 0.27 38.24
C ALA A 129 8.64 -0.64 39.37
N ALA A 130 8.22 -1.90 39.41
CA ALA A 130 8.69 -2.88 40.39
C ALA A 130 10.19 -3.17 40.21
N ALA A 131 10.64 -3.40 38.96
CA ALA A 131 12.05 -3.64 38.66
C ALA A 131 12.91 -2.40 38.96
N ALA A 132 12.42 -1.19 38.69
CA ALA A 132 13.10 0.05 39.05
C ALA A 132 13.23 0.22 40.57
N ALA A 133 12.18 -0.09 41.35
CA ALA A 133 12.21 -0.02 42.80
C ALA A 133 13.13 -1.09 43.44
N GLU A 134 13.26 -2.26 42.83
CA GLU A 134 14.21 -3.30 43.25
C GLU A 134 15.65 -2.93 42.91
N ALA A 135 15.90 -2.42 41.70
CA ALA A 135 17.20 -1.89 41.30
C ALA A 135 17.66 -0.74 42.21
N GLN A 136 16.75 0.17 42.58
CA GLN A 136 17.05 1.28 43.48
C GLN A 136 17.44 0.79 44.89
N ARG A 137 16.70 -0.17 45.46
CA ARG A 137 17.01 -0.77 46.76
C ARG A 137 18.36 -1.50 46.74
N ALA A 138 18.63 -2.27 45.69
CA ALA A 138 19.90 -2.96 45.53
C ALA A 138 21.09 -1.99 45.42
N HIS A 139 20.90 -0.85 44.72
CA HIS A 139 21.91 0.21 44.66
C HIS A 139 22.16 0.87 46.02
N GLU A 140 21.11 1.15 46.79
CA GLU A 140 21.24 1.74 48.13
C GLU A 140 21.95 0.79 49.11
N GLU A 141 21.66 -0.51 49.04
CA GLU A 141 22.34 -1.53 49.83
C GLU A 141 23.81 -1.72 49.42
N ALA A 142 24.11 -1.74 48.11
CA ALA A 142 25.48 -1.81 47.61
C ALA A 142 26.29 -0.58 48.06
N LYS A 143 25.69 0.61 48.00
CA LYS A 143 26.33 1.84 48.47
C LYS A 143 26.61 1.81 49.97
N ARG A 144 25.65 1.35 50.78
CA ARG A 144 25.86 1.21 52.23
C ARG A 144 27.00 0.23 52.55
N LYS A 145 27.07 -0.91 51.85
CA LYS A 145 28.15 -1.88 52.03
C LYS A 145 29.52 -1.35 51.59
N LEU A 146 29.58 -0.55 50.52
CA LEU A 146 30.80 0.13 50.10
C LEU A 146 31.26 1.15 51.16
N ASP A 147 30.35 1.93 51.73
CA ASP A 147 30.68 2.91 52.78
C ASP A 147 31.14 2.20 54.09
N GLU A 148 30.53 1.06 54.45
CA GLU A 148 30.95 0.21 55.57
C GLU A 148 32.34 -0.44 55.33
N ALA A 149 32.61 -0.89 54.11
CA ALA A 149 33.92 -1.44 53.74
C ALA A 149 35.00 -0.35 53.71
N ALA A 150 34.70 0.84 53.20
CA ALA A 150 35.63 1.98 53.16
C ALA A 150 35.97 2.53 54.56
N SER A 151 35.04 2.44 55.51
CA SER A 151 35.26 2.85 56.91
C SER A 151 35.95 1.77 57.76
N SER A 152 35.91 0.51 57.33
CA SER A 152 36.61 -0.61 57.95
C SER A 152 38.06 -0.64 57.44
N GLY A 153 38.98 0.03 58.15
CA GLY A 153 40.41 0.09 57.78
C GLY A 153 41.06 -1.29 57.54
N HIS A 154 42.22 -1.28 56.84
CA HIS A 154 42.94 -2.45 56.30
C HIS A 154 43.19 -3.55 57.36
N SER A 155 42.25 -4.48 57.44
CA SER A 155 42.27 -5.69 58.27
C SER A 155 41.70 -6.84 57.44
N VAL A 156 41.91 -8.09 57.85
CA VAL A 156 41.34 -9.27 57.19
C VAL A 156 39.80 -9.19 57.08
N LEU A 157 39.15 -8.46 58.00
CA LEU A 157 37.72 -8.13 57.95
C LEU A 157 37.39 -7.12 56.84
N GLY A 158 38.27 -6.16 56.56
CA GLY A 158 38.12 -5.20 55.46
C GLY A 158 38.16 -5.86 54.08
N ASP A 159 39.01 -6.88 53.89
CA ASP A 159 39.08 -7.62 52.62
C ASP A 159 37.78 -8.42 52.34
N VAL A 160 37.20 -9.04 53.38
CA VAL A 160 35.91 -9.74 53.28
C VAL A 160 34.76 -8.75 53.00
N LEU A 161 34.76 -7.59 53.66
CA LEU A 161 33.76 -6.55 53.43
C LEU A 161 33.86 -5.92 52.03
N MET A 162 35.07 -5.74 51.51
CA MET A 162 35.29 -5.29 50.13
C MET A 162 34.81 -6.33 49.10
N GLN A 163 35.05 -7.62 49.34
CA GLN A 163 34.54 -8.69 48.48
C GLN A 163 32.99 -8.70 48.48
N GLU A 164 32.36 -8.57 49.65
CA GLU A 164 30.90 -8.47 49.76
C GLU A 164 30.31 -7.23 49.08
N ALA A 165 31.04 -6.11 49.11
CA ALA A 165 30.65 -4.87 48.46
C ALA A 165 30.68 -5.00 46.93
N VAL A 166 31.73 -5.63 46.37
CA VAL A 166 31.84 -5.93 44.94
C VAL A 166 30.72 -6.89 44.49
N ASP A 167 30.42 -7.92 45.27
CA ASP A 167 29.33 -8.85 44.96
C ASP A 167 27.95 -8.21 45.04
N ALA A 168 27.77 -7.21 45.91
CA ALA A 168 26.53 -6.43 46.02
C ALA A 168 26.38 -5.45 44.84
N GLU A 169 27.46 -4.79 44.43
CA GLU A 169 27.47 -3.90 43.26
C GLU A 169 27.19 -4.68 41.97
N HIS A 170 27.81 -5.85 41.78
CA HIS A 170 27.54 -6.72 40.64
C HIS A 170 26.06 -7.15 40.58
N ARG A 171 25.46 -7.51 41.72
CA ARG A 171 24.03 -7.83 41.80
C ARG A 171 23.14 -6.63 41.48
N ALA A 172 23.48 -5.44 41.98
CA ALA A 172 22.74 -4.22 41.65
C ALA A 172 22.80 -3.92 40.14
N GLN A 173 23.97 -4.06 39.51
CA GLN A 173 24.14 -3.82 38.08
C GLN A 173 23.34 -4.80 37.21
N VAL A 174 23.25 -6.08 37.59
CA VAL A 174 22.41 -7.08 36.90
C VAL A 174 20.94 -6.69 36.98
N LEU A 175 20.46 -6.31 38.18
CA LEU A 175 19.06 -5.91 38.40
C LEU A 175 18.68 -4.62 37.64
N VAL A 176 19.61 -3.67 37.48
CA VAL A 176 19.41 -2.46 36.67
C VAL A 176 19.24 -2.82 35.20
N ASN A 177 20.08 -3.71 34.67
CA ASN A 177 19.98 -4.15 33.29
C ASN A 177 18.68 -4.92 33.03
N GLU A 178 18.26 -5.76 34.00
CA GLU A 178 16.96 -6.43 33.98
C GLU A 178 15.81 -5.42 33.99
N ALA A 179 15.88 -4.36 34.78
CA ALA A 179 14.86 -3.31 34.83
C ALA A 179 14.72 -2.53 33.51
N VAL A 180 15.81 -2.31 32.77
CA VAL A 180 15.78 -1.64 31.45
C VAL A 180 15.05 -2.49 30.41
N THR A 181 15.17 -3.82 30.50
CA THR A 181 14.54 -4.75 29.55
C THR A 181 13.17 -5.25 30.02
N ALA A 182 12.82 -5.01 31.28
CA ALA A 182 11.57 -5.43 31.89
C ALA A 182 10.37 -4.87 31.11
N GLY A 183 9.48 -5.77 30.68
CA GLY A 183 8.31 -5.42 29.91
C GLY A 183 8.57 -5.15 28.42
N SER A 184 9.79 -5.34 27.92
CA SER A 184 10.06 -5.30 26.47
C SER A 184 9.80 -6.67 25.82
N GLY A 185 9.08 -6.67 24.69
CA GLY A 185 8.81 -7.87 23.89
C GLY A 185 7.33 -8.33 23.87
N PRO A 186 7.00 -9.30 22.99
CA PRO A 186 5.65 -9.84 22.88
C PRO A 186 5.23 -10.61 24.15
N THR A 187 4.00 -10.41 24.61
CA THR A 187 3.43 -11.20 25.71
C THR A 187 2.84 -12.48 25.13
N ARG A 188 3.45 -13.64 25.42
CA ARG A 188 2.90 -14.95 25.05
C ARG A 188 1.90 -15.41 26.12
N THR A 189 0.71 -15.80 25.69
CA THR A 189 -0.35 -16.38 26.53
C THR A 189 -0.65 -17.81 26.06
N GLU A 190 -1.46 -18.55 26.81
CA GLU A 190 -1.89 -19.90 26.42
C GLU A 190 -2.73 -19.91 25.13
N VAL A 191 -3.43 -18.80 24.85
CA VAL A 191 -4.35 -18.66 23.71
C VAL A 191 -3.67 -18.02 22.49
N GLY A 192 -2.58 -17.26 22.67
CA GLY A 192 -1.93 -16.57 21.57
C GLY A 192 -0.76 -15.68 21.98
N THR A 193 -0.38 -14.74 21.13
CA THR A 193 0.69 -13.77 21.40
C THR A 193 0.18 -12.36 21.16
N VAL A 194 0.43 -11.46 22.11
CA VAL A 194 0.13 -10.03 21.99
C VAL A 194 1.44 -9.30 21.74
N SER A 195 1.55 -8.63 20.59
CA SER A 195 2.67 -7.75 20.27
C SER A 195 2.20 -6.31 20.20
N ALA A 196 3.01 -5.39 20.75
CA ALA A 196 2.76 -3.96 20.65
C ALA A 196 3.91 -3.34 19.84
N THR A 197 3.57 -2.62 18.78
CA THR A 197 4.54 -1.85 17.97
C THR A 197 4.26 -0.37 18.14
N ALA A 198 5.26 0.39 18.57
CA ALA A 198 5.17 1.85 18.59
C ALA A 198 5.39 2.40 17.18
N ARG A 199 4.40 3.11 16.63
CA ARG A 199 4.53 3.81 15.34
C ARG A 199 4.73 5.29 15.58
N TRP A 200 5.79 5.84 15.01
CA TRP A 200 5.95 7.29 14.90
C TRP A 200 4.94 7.83 13.90
N THR A 201 4.15 8.82 14.34
CA THR A 201 3.16 9.50 13.51
C THR A 201 3.45 11.00 13.50
N HIS A 202 2.90 11.72 12.52
CA HIS A 202 3.07 13.15 12.39
C HIS A 202 1.72 13.82 12.15
N ARG A 203 1.64 15.12 12.46
CA ARG A 203 0.51 15.98 12.13
C ARG A 203 1.07 17.25 11.52
N ILE A 204 0.54 17.64 10.36
CA ILE A 204 0.89 18.93 9.76
C ILE A 204 0.15 20.02 10.53
N VAL A 205 0.91 20.89 11.19
CA VAL A 205 0.36 22.05 11.92
C VAL A 205 0.28 23.26 11.01
N GLU A 206 1.34 23.52 10.24
CA GLU A 206 1.42 24.67 9.35
C GLU A 206 2.15 24.30 8.04
N PRO A 207 1.42 24.15 6.92
CA PRO A 207 2.00 23.68 5.66
C PRO A 207 3.07 24.60 5.08
N SER A 208 2.93 25.92 5.24
CA SER A 208 3.84 26.92 4.67
C SER A 208 5.25 26.90 5.25
N LYS A 209 5.41 26.34 6.46
CA LYS A 209 6.71 26.23 7.14
C LYS A 209 7.45 24.94 6.82
N ILE A 210 6.87 24.05 6.00
CA ILE A 210 7.51 22.78 5.65
C ILE A 210 8.64 23.03 4.63
N PRO A 211 9.91 22.74 4.99
CA PRO A 211 11.03 22.92 4.06
C PRO A 211 11.06 21.78 3.04
N LEU A 212 10.54 22.03 1.83
CA LEU A 212 10.45 21.02 0.77
C LEU A 212 11.81 20.44 0.36
N GLU A 213 12.90 21.21 0.47
CA GLU A 213 14.26 20.74 0.16
C GLU A 213 14.70 19.58 1.07
N LYS A 214 14.23 19.53 2.33
CA LYS A 214 14.51 18.41 3.24
C LYS A 214 13.68 17.17 2.90
N LEU A 215 12.54 17.34 2.23
CA LEU A 215 11.67 16.26 1.81
C LEU A 215 12.09 15.68 0.45
N ARG A 216 12.86 16.43 -0.34
CA ARG A 216 13.31 16.05 -1.68
C ARG A 216 13.91 14.63 -1.79
N PRO A 217 14.73 14.14 -0.84
CA PRO A 217 15.27 12.76 -0.90
C PRO A 217 14.22 11.66 -0.71
N TYR A 218 13.06 11.99 -0.13
CA TYR A 218 11.98 11.05 0.15
C TYR A 218 10.85 11.12 -0.88
N MET A 219 10.93 12.05 -1.84
CA MET A 219 9.96 12.18 -2.92
C MET A 219 10.35 11.25 -4.07
N SER A 220 9.37 10.52 -4.61
CA SER A 220 9.60 9.72 -5.81
C SER A 220 9.65 10.62 -7.06
N ILE A 221 10.22 10.09 -8.14
CA ILE A 221 10.21 10.78 -9.44
C ILE A 221 8.76 11.02 -9.92
N ASP A 222 7.85 10.08 -9.64
CA ASP A 222 6.43 10.20 -10.00
C ASP A 222 5.73 11.34 -9.26
N ASP A 223 6.08 11.57 -7.99
CA ASP A 223 5.57 12.72 -7.22
C ASP A 223 6.06 14.03 -7.84
N ILE A 224 7.34 14.09 -8.19
CA ILE A 224 7.94 15.26 -8.86
C ILE A 224 7.26 15.51 -10.21
N ASP A 225 7.08 14.48 -11.04
CA ASP A 225 6.38 14.57 -12.33
C ASP A 225 4.94 15.08 -12.16
N LYS A 226 4.23 14.63 -11.11
CA LYS A 226 2.88 15.14 -10.81
C LYS A 226 2.89 16.65 -10.54
N PHE A 227 3.85 17.17 -9.80
CA PHE A 227 3.98 18.62 -9.57
C PHE A 227 4.39 19.37 -10.84
N VAL A 228 5.31 18.81 -11.62
CA VAL A 228 5.74 19.38 -12.91
C VAL A 228 4.57 19.46 -13.89
N ARG A 229 3.78 18.39 -14.05
CA ARG A 229 2.58 18.39 -14.91
C ARG A 229 1.55 19.43 -14.47
N ALA A 230 1.34 19.58 -13.17
CA ALA A 230 0.44 20.60 -12.63
C ALA A 230 0.94 22.01 -12.97
N TYR A 231 2.24 22.25 -12.83
CA TYR A 231 2.88 23.52 -13.20
C TYR A 231 2.77 23.81 -14.70
N VAL A 232 3.09 22.84 -15.56
CA VAL A 232 2.99 22.95 -17.03
C VAL A 232 1.55 23.20 -17.47
N ARG A 233 0.55 22.58 -16.82
CA ARG A 233 -0.86 22.81 -17.14
C ARG A 233 -1.31 24.24 -16.80
N ALA A 234 -0.83 24.80 -15.69
CA ALA A 234 -1.18 26.15 -15.25
C ALA A 234 -0.46 27.23 -16.06
N ASN A 235 0.84 27.04 -16.31
CA ASN A 235 1.70 28.07 -16.90
C ASN A 235 2.04 27.84 -18.38
N LYS A 236 1.77 26.65 -18.94
CA LYS A 236 2.12 26.30 -20.32
C LYS A 236 3.58 26.69 -20.62
N ASN A 237 3.82 27.35 -21.76
CA ASN A 237 5.14 27.88 -22.13
C ASN A 237 5.35 29.35 -21.72
N THR A 238 4.56 29.90 -20.78
CA THR A 238 4.69 31.31 -20.37
C THR A 238 5.62 31.52 -19.18
N ALA A 239 5.88 30.48 -18.40
CA ALA A 239 6.85 30.52 -17.29
C ALA A 239 7.79 29.32 -17.38
N PRO A 240 9.10 29.53 -17.63
CA PRO A 240 10.05 28.44 -17.71
C PRO A 240 10.31 27.84 -16.32
N LEU A 241 10.36 26.51 -16.24
CA LEU A 241 10.71 25.78 -15.02
C LEU A 241 12.15 25.24 -15.17
N PRO A 242 13.11 25.68 -14.35
CA PRO A 242 14.48 25.19 -14.43
C PRO A 242 14.56 23.66 -14.32
N GLY A 243 15.28 23.04 -15.27
CA GLY A 243 15.45 21.58 -15.33
C GLY A 243 14.32 20.81 -16.02
N VAL A 244 13.32 21.48 -16.60
CA VAL A 244 12.24 20.86 -17.37
C VAL A 244 12.09 21.54 -18.72
N GLU A 245 12.09 20.74 -19.79
CA GLU A 245 11.78 21.23 -21.14
C GLU A 245 10.25 21.16 -21.37
N ILE A 246 9.65 22.31 -21.69
CA ILE A 246 8.21 22.42 -21.96
C ILE A 246 8.02 22.63 -23.46
N PHE A 247 7.42 21.66 -24.13
CA PHE A 247 7.11 21.72 -25.56
C PHE A 247 5.66 21.30 -25.84
N GLN A 248 5.14 21.71 -27.00
CA GLN A 248 3.82 21.33 -27.45
C GLN A 248 3.93 20.14 -28.41
N ASP A 249 3.45 18.99 -27.98
CA ASP A 249 3.26 17.83 -28.87
C ASP A 249 1.92 17.95 -29.60
N SER A 250 1.93 17.77 -30.92
CA SER A 250 0.73 17.81 -31.76
C SER A 250 0.29 16.40 -32.12
N LYS A 251 -0.86 15.98 -31.59
CA LYS A 251 -1.49 14.70 -31.92
C LYS A 251 -2.70 14.91 -32.83
N THR A 252 -2.68 14.29 -34.01
CA THR A 252 -3.85 14.25 -34.90
C THR A 252 -4.91 13.31 -34.30
N SER A 253 -6.16 13.76 -34.24
CA SER A 253 -7.29 12.95 -33.79
C SER A 253 -8.45 13.05 -34.77
N PHE A 254 -8.96 11.92 -35.24
CA PHE A 254 -10.18 11.87 -36.06
C PHE A 254 -11.40 12.21 -35.20
N ARG A 255 -12.26 13.12 -35.68
CA ARG A 255 -13.55 13.44 -35.06
C ARG A 255 -14.66 13.32 -36.10
N GLY A 256 -15.68 12.54 -35.81
CA GLY A 256 -16.84 12.27 -36.67
C GLY A 256 -17.78 11.25 -36.06
#